data_AF-A0A1S3MIS3-F1
#
_entry.id   AF-A0A1S3MIS3-F1
#
_cell.length_a   1.000
_cell.length_b   1.000
_cell.length_c   1.000
_cell.angle_alpha   90.00
_cell.angle_beta   90.00
_cell.angle_gamma   90.00
#
_symmetry.space_group_name_H-M   'P 1'
#
loop_
_entity.id
_entity.type
_entity.pdbx_description
1 polymer ?
#
loop_
_entity_poly.entity_id
_entity_poly.type
_entity_poly.pdbx_seq_one_letter_code
_entity_poly.pdbx_strand_id
1 'polypeptide(L)'
;MRQAVTKPLDLTRASKIMFVLQIGSVSQTDSCNTALDQPDTVDRAVLLQYTVNNGVSWHVIAQHQPKDFIKAQRVSYNIPLEARVKGVELRWWQPRHDGVGHDQWALDHVEVVLVSTRKQNYMMNFARQTGLRHYYSRKRRALLQHRA
;
A
#
# COMPACT_ATOMS: atom_id res chain seq x y z
N MET A 1 20.06 7.88 -12.50
CA MET A 1 18.61 7.87 -12.16
C MET A 1 18.19 6.45 -11.87
N ARG A 2 17.55 6.21 -10.72
CA ARG A 2 17.07 4.88 -10.31
C ARG A 2 15.60 4.95 -9.95
N GLN A 3 14.75 4.43 -10.82
CA GLN A 3 13.31 4.38 -10.58
C GLN A 3 12.68 3.12 -11.18
N ALA A 4 11.62 2.65 -10.55
CA ALA A 4 10.68 1.69 -11.09
C ALA A 4 9.29 2.34 -11.10
N VAL A 5 8.64 2.41 -12.25
CA VAL A 5 7.34 3.06 -12.44
C VAL A 5 6.36 2.04 -13.01
N THR A 6 5.16 1.94 -12.44
CA THR A 6 4.10 1.08 -12.98
C THR A 6 3.55 1.65 -14.27
N LYS A 7 2.85 0.83 -15.06
CA LYS A 7 1.88 1.37 -16.02
C LYS A 7 0.72 2.05 -15.26
N PRO A 8 -0.06 2.93 -15.91
CA PRO A 8 -1.26 3.50 -15.30
C PRO A 8 -2.20 2.38 -14.83
N LEU A 9 -2.62 2.45 -13.57
CA LEU A 9 -3.49 1.48 -12.91
C LEU A 9 -4.87 2.07 -12.61
N ASP A 10 -5.88 1.21 -12.52
CA ASP A 10 -7.16 1.56 -11.89
C ASP A 10 -7.09 1.26 -10.39
N LEU A 11 -6.91 2.30 -9.57
CA LEU A 11 -6.83 2.20 -8.13
C LEU A 11 -8.15 2.57 -7.43
N THR A 12 -9.26 2.72 -8.15
CA THR A 12 -10.57 3.12 -7.58
C THR A 12 -11.03 2.20 -6.44
N ARG A 13 -10.68 0.93 -6.53
CA ARG A 13 -10.98 -0.09 -5.51
C ARG A 13 -9.76 -0.57 -4.74
N ALA A 14 -8.61 0.09 -4.88
CA ALA A 14 -7.40 -0.30 -4.17
C ALA A 14 -7.50 0.06 -2.69
N SER A 15 -6.96 -0.81 -1.85
CA SER A 15 -6.88 -0.65 -0.40
C SER A 15 -5.44 -0.45 0.05
N LYS A 16 -4.54 -1.33 -0.39
CA LYS A 16 -3.15 -1.36 0.03
C LYS A 16 -2.21 -1.65 -1.14
N ILE A 17 -0.98 -1.20 -1.00
CA ILE A 17 0.16 -1.66 -1.78
C ILE A 17 1.13 -2.39 -0.86
N MET A 18 1.58 -3.56 -1.30
CA MET A 18 2.49 -4.43 -0.58
C MET A 18 3.67 -4.79 -1.47
N PHE A 19 4.86 -4.88 -0.91
CA PHE A 19 6.08 -5.26 -1.62
C PHE A 19 7.17 -5.64 -0.63
N VAL A 20 8.20 -6.31 -1.13
CA VAL A 20 9.46 -6.55 -0.42
C VAL A 20 10.48 -5.53 -0.91
N LEU A 21 11.17 -4.88 0.02
CA LEU A 21 12.25 -3.93 -0.26
C LEU A 21 13.50 -4.30 0.54
N GLN A 22 14.65 -4.16 -0.11
CA GLN A 22 15.97 -4.19 0.51
C GLN A 22 16.81 -3.04 -0.06
N ILE A 23 17.55 -2.33 0.80
CA ILE A 23 18.47 -1.25 0.42
C ILE A 23 19.85 -1.60 0.98
N GLY A 24 20.81 -1.89 0.09
CA GLY A 24 22.13 -2.39 0.43
C GLY A 24 22.10 -3.77 1.10
N SER A 25 23.23 -4.18 1.65
CA SER A 25 23.35 -5.42 2.43
C SER A 25 24.23 -5.21 3.66
N VAL A 26 24.02 -6.00 4.71
CA VAL A 26 24.89 -5.95 5.91
C VAL A 26 26.35 -6.25 5.56
N SER A 27 26.58 -7.09 4.55
CA SER A 27 27.92 -7.46 4.06
C SER A 27 28.61 -6.37 3.22
N GLN A 28 27.90 -5.34 2.78
CA GLN A 28 28.42 -4.24 1.94
C GLN A 28 29.26 -4.74 0.75
N THR A 29 28.71 -5.65 -0.05
CA THR A 29 29.40 -6.19 -1.23
C THR A 29 29.43 -5.16 -2.37
N ASP A 30 30.32 -5.38 -3.35
CA ASP A 30 30.41 -4.54 -4.56
C ASP A 30 29.09 -4.45 -5.35
N SER A 31 28.26 -5.50 -5.26
CA SER A 31 26.96 -5.57 -5.93
C SER A 31 25.80 -5.08 -5.07
N CYS A 32 25.99 -4.89 -3.76
CA CYS A 32 24.91 -4.53 -2.84
C CYS A 32 25.44 -3.84 -1.58
N ASN A 33 25.64 -2.52 -1.66
CA ASN A 33 26.13 -1.66 -0.59
C ASN A 33 25.29 -0.38 -0.48
N THR A 34 25.43 0.37 0.62
CA THR A 34 24.74 1.66 0.82
C THR A 34 25.50 2.63 1.75
N ALA A 35 26.79 2.39 1.96
CA ALA A 35 27.70 3.22 2.76
C ALA A 35 27.13 3.62 4.14
N LEU A 36 26.68 2.64 4.92
CA LEU A 36 25.90 2.80 6.16
C LEU A 36 26.52 3.68 7.25
N ASP A 37 27.83 3.82 7.21
CA ASP A 37 28.67 4.59 8.13
C ASP A 37 28.71 6.09 7.77
N GLN A 38 28.26 6.48 6.58
CA GLN A 38 28.28 7.88 6.17
C GLN A 38 27.10 8.68 6.74
N PRO A 39 27.31 9.94 7.17
CA PRO A 39 26.25 10.79 7.72
C PRO A 39 25.10 11.05 6.75
N ASP A 40 25.39 11.09 5.45
CA ASP A 40 24.44 11.39 4.37
C ASP A 40 23.64 10.16 3.89
N THR A 41 23.82 8.99 4.53
CA THR A 41 23.09 7.76 4.20
C THR A 41 21.57 7.95 4.17
N VAL A 42 21.04 8.86 4.98
CA VAL A 42 19.60 9.20 5.04
C VAL A 42 19.08 9.72 3.68
N ASP A 43 19.94 10.35 2.89
CA ASP A 43 19.57 10.89 1.57
C ASP A 43 19.47 9.80 0.51
N ARG A 44 20.04 8.61 0.75
CA ARG A 44 20.00 7.44 -0.15
C ARG A 44 18.69 6.66 -0.04
N ALA A 45 17.68 7.24 0.61
CA ALA A 45 16.36 6.64 0.80
C ALA A 45 15.64 6.32 -0.52
N VAL A 46 14.82 5.27 -0.49
CA VAL A 46 13.90 4.93 -1.59
C VAL A 46 12.51 5.44 -1.24
N LEU A 47 11.93 6.25 -2.13
CA LEU A 47 10.61 6.84 -1.95
C LEU A 47 9.56 6.03 -2.71
N LEU A 48 8.44 5.71 -2.06
CA LEU A 48 7.22 5.29 -2.74
C LEU A 48 6.36 6.52 -3.00
N GLN A 49 6.02 6.77 -4.25
CA GLN A 49 5.23 7.91 -4.68
C GLN A 49 4.12 7.49 -5.64
N TYR A 50 3.14 8.37 -5.82
CA TYR A 50 2.09 8.24 -6.83
C TYR A 50 1.91 9.54 -7.62
N THR A 51 1.33 9.42 -8.81
CA THR A 51 0.90 10.56 -9.63
C THR A 51 -0.49 10.29 -10.20
N VAL A 52 -1.30 11.34 -10.32
CA VAL A 52 -2.63 11.31 -10.94
C VAL A 52 -2.68 12.15 -12.23
N ASN A 53 -1.54 12.69 -12.66
CA ASN A 53 -1.41 13.61 -13.78
C ASN A 53 -0.23 13.24 -14.69
N ASN A 54 -0.07 11.94 -14.98
CA ASN A 54 0.94 11.40 -15.90
C ASN A 54 2.38 11.86 -15.57
N GLY A 55 2.70 11.93 -14.28
CA GLY A 55 4.05 12.23 -13.81
C GLY A 55 4.43 13.71 -13.75
N VAL A 56 3.49 14.64 -13.98
CA VAL A 56 3.74 16.09 -13.83
C VAL A 56 4.04 16.43 -12.36
N SER A 57 3.27 15.88 -11.42
CA SER A 57 3.54 15.97 -9.98
C SER A 57 3.47 14.60 -9.31
N TRP A 58 4.37 14.38 -8.36
CA TRP A 58 4.48 13.15 -7.59
C TRP A 58 4.25 13.42 -6.11
N HIS A 59 3.41 12.61 -5.48
CA HIS A 59 3.05 12.69 -4.07
C HIS A 59 3.64 11.49 -3.31
N VAL A 60 4.25 11.74 -2.14
CA VAL A 60 4.91 10.70 -1.34
C VAL A 60 3.87 9.90 -0.53
N ILE A 61 3.95 8.57 -0.60
CA ILE A 61 3.22 7.64 0.27
C ILE A 61 4.10 7.24 1.44
N ALA A 62 5.37 6.91 1.17
CA ALA A 62 6.31 6.44 2.18
C ALA A 62 7.77 6.71 1.78
N GLN A 63 8.63 6.87 2.78
CA GLN A 63 10.07 6.99 2.65
C GLN A 63 10.74 5.84 3.40
N HIS A 64 11.69 5.17 2.74
CA HIS A 64 12.37 3.98 3.27
C HIS A 64 13.85 4.29 3.46
N GLN A 65 14.31 4.28 4.70
CA GLN A 65 15.69 4.59 5.06
C GLN A 65 16.59 3.37 4.90
N PRO A 66 17.84 3.51 4.41
CA PRO A 66 18.71 2.34 4.23
C PRO A 66 18.93 1.53 5.51
N LYS A 67 19.04 2.21 6.67
CA LYS A 67 19.24 1.56 7.98
C LYS A 67 18.10 0.62 8.36
N ASP A 68 16.86 0.97 8.00
CA ASP A 68 15.67 0.18 8.33
C ASP A 68 15.41 -0.94 7.31
N PHE A 69 16.02 -0.85 6.13
CA PHE A 69 15.79 -1.76 5.00
C PHE A 69 17.05 -2.52 4.56
N ILE A 70 18.07 -2.60 5.42
CA ILE A 70 19.32 -3.30 5.11
C ILE A 70 19.14 -4.82 4.93
N LYS A 71 18.05 -5.36 5.51
CA LYS A 71 17.56 -6.71 5.26
C LYS A 71 16.24 -6.61 4.49
N ALA A 72 16.00 -7.58 3.61
CA ALA A 72 14.74 -7.67 2.89
C ALA A 72 13.55 -7.72 3.85
N GLN A 73 12.62 -6.78 3.67
CA GLN A 73 11.42 -6.68 4.50
C GLN A 73 10.18 -6.49 3.62
N ARG A 74 9.12 -7.24 3.95
CA ARG A 74 7.81 -7.04 3.35
C ARG A 74 7.05 -5.93 4.08
N VAL A 75 6.62 -4.92 3.33
CA VAL A 75 5.88 -3.76 3.85
C VAL A 75 4.51 -3.64 3.22
N SER A 76 3.65 -2.85 3.86
CA SER A 76 2.26 -2.65 3.47
C SER A 76 1.83 -1.23 3.78
N TYR A 77 1.47 -0.46 2.76
CA TYR A 77 0.94 0.89 2.91
C TYR A 77 -0.50 0.98 2.43
N ASN A 78 -1.31 1.82 3.06
CA ASN A 78 -2.64 2.12 2.56
C ASN A 78 -2.52 3.01 1.32
N ILE A 79 -3.33 2.75 0.30
CA ILE A 79 -3.46 3.66 -0.85
C ILE A 79 -4.23 4.91 -0.39
N PRO A 80 -3.64 6.12 -0.52
CA PRO A 80 -4.29 7.39 -0.19
C PRO A 80 -5.64 7.54 -0.91
N LEU A 81 -6.59 8.26 -0.32
CA LEU A 81 -7.92 8.42 -0.91
C LEU A 81 -7.86 9.13 -2.27
N GLU A 82 -6.99 10.12 -2.39
CA GLU A 82 -6.72 10.93 -3.56
C GLU A 82 -6.15 10.10 -4.71
N ALA A 83 -5.46 9.00 -4.38
CA ALA A 83 -4.91 8.06 -5.35
C ALA A 83 -5.91 6.98 -5.77
N ARG A 84 -7.17 6.98 -5.27
CA ARG A 84 -8.19 5.98 -5.66
C ARG A 84 -8.98 6.41 -6.88
N VAL A 85 -8.25 6.63 -7.97
CA VAL A 85 -8.80 7.03 -9.26
C VAL A 85 -8.24 6.12 -10.37
N LYS A 86 -8.71 6.34 -11.60
CA LYS A 86 -8.17 5.66 -12.78
C LYS A 86 -6.93 6.39 -13.28
N GLY A 87 -6.00 5.65 -13.87
CA GLY A 87 -4.81 6.22 -14.51
C GLY A 87 -3.71 6.62 -13.54
N VAL A 88 -3.65 6.00 -12.35
CA VAL A 88 -2.63 6.31 -11.34
C VAL A 88 -1.37 5.51 -11.63
N GLU A 89 -0.22 6.18 -11.61
CA GLU A 89 1.09 5.51 -11.67
C GLU A 89 1.73 5.54 -10.29
N LEU A 90 2.34 4.43 -9.90
CA LEU A 90 3.11 4.29 -8.68
C LEU A 90 4.58 4.21 -9.05
N ARG A 91 5.46 4.85 -8.27
CA ARG A 91 6.90 4.71 -8.45
C ARG A 91 7.66 4.47 -7.17
N TRP A 92 8.72 3.68 -7.30
CA TRP A 92 9.82 3.61 -6.34
C TRP A 92 10.98 4.39 -6.94
N TRP A 93 11.50 5.38 -6.20
CA TRP A 93 12.53 6.27 -6.71
C TRP A 93 13.59 6.54 -5.64
N GLN A 94 14.85 6.39 -6.01
CA GLN A 94 16.00 6.78 -5.20
C GLN A 94 16.55 8.11 -5.74
N PRO A 95 16.38 9.24 -5.03
CA PRO A 95 16.78 10.56 -5.52
C PRO A 95 18.28 10.76 -5.56
N ARG A 96 18.98 10.33 -4.49
CA ARG A 96 20.43 10.49 -4.32
C ARG A 96 21.09 9.12 -4.29
N HIS A 97 22.15 8.97 -5.07
CA HIS A 97 22.98 7.77 -5.13
C HIS A 97 24.36 8.13 -5.67
N ASP A 98 25.39 7.38 -5.30
CA ASP A 98 26.78 7.63 -5.74
C ASP A 98 27.11 7.03 -7.12
N GLY A 99 26.11 6.44 -7.78
CA GLY A 99 26.22 6.02 -9.18
C GLY A 99 26.48 4.53 -9.34
N VAL A 100 27.21 4.16 -10.39
CA VAL A 100 27.45 2.75 -10.73
C VAL A 100 28.25 2.09 -9.60
N GLY A 101 27.84 0.91 -9.16
CA GLY A 101 28.54 0.16 -8.09
C GLY A 101 28.15 0.54 -6.66
N HIS A 102 27.33 1.57 -6.44
CA HIS A 102 26.97 2.03 -5.08
C HIS A 102 25.46 2.06 -4.82
N ASP A 103 25.04 2.02 -3.56
CA ASP A 103 23.68 2.33 -3.09
C ASP A 103 22.55 1.49 -3.70
N GLN A 104 22.83 0.21 -3.99
CA GLN A 104 21.86 -0.66 -4.65
C GLN A 104 20.64 -0.95 -3.77
N TRP A 105 19.50 -1.17 -4.42
CA TRP A 105 18.28 -1.63 -3.78
C TRP A 105 17.57 -2.63 -4.67
N ALA A 106 16.79 -3.50 -4.06
CA ALA A 106 16.03 -4.54 -4.73
C ALA A 106 14.55 -4.46 -4.32
N LEU A 107 13.68 -4.69 -5.29
CA LEU A 107 12.23 -4.68 -5.12
C LEU A 107 11.67 -6.02 -5.61
N ASP A 108 10.77 -6.62 -4.84
CA ASP A 108 10.17 -7.90 -5.17
C ASP A 108 8.73 -8.01 -4.64
N HIS A 109 7.96 -8.97 -5.17
CA HIS A 109 6.58 -9.29 -4.76
C HIS A 109 5.65 -8.06 -4.65
N VAL A 110 5.66 -7.20 -5.68
CA VAL A 110 4.82 -5.99 -5.73
C VAL A 110 3.36 -6.37 -6.00
N GLU A 111 2.47 -5.99 -5.09
CA GLU A 111 1.05 -6.35 -5.11
C GLU A 111 0.18 -5.14 -4.74
N VAL A 112 -0.89 -4.91 -5.51
CA VAL A 112 -1.96 -3.98 -5.16
C VAL A 112 -3.18 -4.77 -4.69
N VAL A 113 -3.57 -4.57 -3.43
CA VAL A 113 -4.68 -5.28 -2.80
C VAL A 113 -5.95 -4.46 -2.93
N LEU A 114 -7.00 -5.03 -3.52
CA LEU A 114 -8.30 -4.37 -3.63
C LEU A 114 -9.14 -4.52 -2.36
N VAL A 115 -10.05 -3.58 -2.14
CA VAL A 115 -11.05 -3.66 -1.07
C VAL A 115 -11.93 -4.88 -1.31
N SER A 116 -11.92 -5.81 -0.35
CA SER A 116 -12.77 -6.99 -0.35
C SER A 116 -14.21 -6.60 -0.08
N THR A 117 -15.07 -6.79 -1.08
CA THR A 117 -16.52 -6.67 -0.91
C THR A 117 -17.10 -7.80 -0.06
N ARG A 118 -16.35 -8.87 0.24
CA ARG A 118 -16.87 -9.99 1.08
C ARG A 118 -17.24 -9.53 2.48
N LYS A 119 -16.43 -8.68 3.12
CA LYS A 119 -16.72 -8.20 4.48
C LYS A 119 -17.90 -7.22 4.48
N GLN A 120 -17.97 -6.33 3.48
CA GLN A 120 -19.10 -5.43 3.28
C GLN A 120 -20.41 -6.18 2.98
N ASN A 121 -20.37 -7.16 2.08
CA ASN A 121 -21.52 -8.01 1.75
C ASN A 121 -21.95 -8.84 2.97
N TYR A 122 -21.01 -9.40 3.73
CA TYR A 122 -21.31 -10.12 4.97
C TYR A 122 -22.01 -9.22 5.99
N MET A 123 -21.50 -8.00 6.22
CA MET A 123 -22.12 -7.04 7.14
C MET A 123 -23.49 -6.56 6.66
N MET A 124 -23.65 -6.26 5.36
CA MET A 124 -24.95 -5.90 4.78
C MET A 124 -25.96 -7.04 4.89
N ASN A 125 -25.55 -8.28 4.61
CA ASN A 125 -26.42 -9.45 4.73
C ASN A 125 -26.80 -9.73 6.19
N PHE A 126 -25.86 -9.63 7.12
CA PHE A 126 -26.13 -9.80 8.55
C PHE A 126 -27.14 -8.75 9.05
N ALA A 127 -26.95 -7.47 8.69
CA ALA A 127 -27.87 -6.39 9.03
C ALA A 127 -29.28 -6.59 8.44
N ARG A 128 -29.38 -7.10 7.20
CA ARG A 128 -30.67 -7.46 6.57
C ARG A 128 -31.36 -8.58 7.33
N GLN A 129 -30.62 -9.62 7.71
CA GLN A 129 -31.18 -10.78 8.42
C GLN A 129 -31.65 -10.42 9.83
N THR A 130 -30.88 -9.62 10.58
CA THR A 130 -31.28 -9.15 11.91
C THR A 130 -32.49 -8.23 11.84
N GLY A 131 -32.51 -7.28 10.88
CA GLY A 131 -33.66 -6.40 10.65
C GLY A 131 -34.96 -7.15 10.37
N LEU A 132 -34.91 -8.19 9.52
CA LEU A 132 -36.05 -9.06 9.22
C LEU A 132 -36.51 -9.82 10.48
N ARG A 133 -35.60 -10.40 11.26
CA ARG A 133 -35.93 -11.11 12.50
C ARG A 133 -36.62 -10.19 13.52
N HIS A 134 -36.15 -8.95 13.67
CA HIS A 134 -36.79 -7.98 14.55
C HIS A 134 -38.19 -7.60 14.06
N TYR A 135 -38.40 -7.43 12.76
CA TYR A 135 -39.71 -7.16 12.17
C TYR A 135 -40.72 -8.29 12.45
N TYR A 136 -40.34 -9.54 12.17
CA TYR A 136 -41.22 -10.69 12.43
C TYR A 136 -41.51 -10.90 13.92
N SER A 137 -40.53 -10.67 14.80
CA SER A 137 -40.71 -10.75 16.25
C SER A 137 -41.71 -9.72 16.77
N ARG A 138 -41.62 -8.45 16.30
CA ARG A 138 -42.59 -7.39 16.66
C ARG A 138 -43.99 -7.71 16.15
N LYS A 139 -44.12 -8.14 14.89
CA LYS A 139 -45.42 -8.52 14.30
C LYS A 139 -46.08 -9.66 15.07
N ARG A 140 -45.30 -10.67 15.51
CA ARG A 140 -45.81 -11.78 16.32
C ARG A 140 -46.30 -11.31 17.70
N ARG A 141 -45.57 -10.41 18.36
CA ARG A 141 -46.01 -9.84 19.65
C ARG A 141 -47.29 -9.03 19.52
N ALA A 142 -47.41 -8.20 18.49
CA ALA A 142 -48.64 -7.42 18.24
C ALA A 142 -49.86 -8.32 17.98
N LEU A 143 -49.69 -9.41 17.22
CA LEU A 143 -50.78 -10.37 16.95
C LEU A 143 -51.21 -11.16 18.21
N LEU A 144 -50.29 -11.39 19.16
CA LEU A 144 -50.61 -12.05 20.42
C LEU A 144 -51.35 -11.11 21.39
N GLN A 145 -51.11 -9.80 21.33
CA GLN A 145 -51.80 -8.82 22.16
C GLN A 145 -53.24 -8.55 21.73
N HIS A 146 -53.61 -8.83 20.48
CA HIS A 146 -54.99 -8.70 19.98
C HIS A 146 -55.85 -9.97 20.18
N ARG A 147 -55.31 -11.00 20.83
CA ARG A 147 -56.00 -12.28 21.09
C ARG A 147 -56.28 -12.53 22.58
N ALA A 148 -56.05 -11.53 23.43
CA ALA A 148 -56.47 -11.49 24.83
C ALA A 148 -57.55 -10.42 24.99
#